data_AF-A2U3P3-F1
#
_entry.id   AF-A2U3P3-F1
#
_cell.length_a   1.000
_cell.length_b   1.000
_cell.length_c   1.000
_cell.angle_alpha   90.00
_cell.angle_beta   90.00
_cell.angle_gamma   90.00
#
_symmetry.space_group_name_H-M   'P 1'
#
loop_
_entity.id
_entity.type
_entity.pdbx_description
1 polymer ?
#
loop_
_entity_poly.entity_id
_entity_poly.type
_entity_poly.pdbx_seq_one_letter_code
_entity_poly.pdbx_strand_id
1 'polypeptide(L)'
;MKKVIMTIMTAAVLVSCDVDQTKKTKLPEVDVDIDTEAGQLPAFDVDWAEVNVGTTTKMVTVPKVVVVMEEVEVEVPYVDVEMPDDVDGEKEEQTLMVEAEVSDKEHAIEIKEIRAMNNNLIVISELEEMTTSLGDKKIRVSDQVTLNAPDMNVKYYVIGERPDRVFNTKYKYYSDMNTLNEKLGNDYKVIYTK
;
A
#
# COMPACT_ATOMS: atom_id res chain seq x y z
N MET A 1 33.95 34.33 -67.19
CA MET A 1 34.45 34.19 -65.79
C MET A 1 33.26 34.47 -64.89
N LYS A 2 32.54 33.44 -64.42
CA LYS A 2 32.56 32.87 -63.04
C LYS A 2 32.44 33.97 -61.96
N LYS A 3 31.52 34.00 -60.97
CA LYS A 3 30.29 33.30 -60.53
C LYS A 3 29.62 34.32 -59.54
N VAL A 4 28.32 34.64 -59.63
CA VAL A 4 27.18 34.11 -58.81
C VAL A 4 27.45 34.19 -57.28
N ILE A 5 26.93 35.18 -56.54
CA ILE A 5 25.57 35.33 -55.95
C ILE A 5 25.26 34.32 -54.82
N MET A 6 25.30 34.85 -53.58
CA MET A 6 24.24 34.79 -52.54
C MET A 6 23.94 33.49 -51.73
N THR A 7 23.86 33.72 -50.41
CA THR A 7 22.94 33.14 -49.39
C THR A 7 23.16 31.78 -48.71
N ILE A 8 22.78 31.77 -47.41
CA ILE A 8 22.22 30.68 -46.56
C ILE A 8 23.25 29.74 -45.90
N MET A 9 23.50 29.88 -44.59
CA MET A 9 22.85 29.20 -43.44
C MET A 9 23.41 27.78 -43.18
N THR A 10 23.61 27.47 -41.89
CA THR A 10 23.44 26.15 -41.23
C THR A 10 24.70 25.41 -40.71
N ALA A 11 24.58 25.03 -39.42
CA ALA A 11 25.06 23.83 -38.72
C ALA A 11 26.56 23.59 -38.40
N ALA A 12 26.82 23.69 -37.08
CA ALA A 12 27.29 22.61 -36.20
C ALA A 12 28.43 21.69 -36.66
N VAL A 13 29.56 21.74 -35.95
CA VAL A 13 30.25 20.52 -35.48
C VAL A 13 30.86 20.79 -34.10
N LEU A 14 30.24 20.24 -33.07
CA LEU A 14 30.86 19.97 -31.78
C LEU A 14 31.85 18.82 -32.00
N VAL A 15 33.12 19.14 -32.23
CA VAL A 15 34.18 18.11 -32.24
C VAL A 15 34.60 17.87 -30.80
N SER A 16 33.94 16.89 -30.20
CA SER A 16 34.51 15.87 -29.32
C SER A 16 35.95 16.13 -28.82
N CYS A 17 36.10 16.76 -27.66
CA CYS A 17 37.23 16.44 -26.79
C CYS A 17 36.92 15.10 -26.14
N ASP A 18 37.45 14.05 -26.73
CA ASP A 18 37.51 12.72 -26.12
C ASP A 18 38.48 12.81 -24.92
N VAL A 19 37.98 12.62 -23.70
CA VAL A 19 38.78 12.62 -22.47
C VAL A 19 38.77 11.19 -21.93
N ASP A 20 39.77 10.43 -22.34
CA ASP A 20 40.05 9.08 -21.85
C ASP A 20 40.54 9.12 -20.39
N GLN A 21 39.63 8.97 -19.43
CA GLN A 21 39.94 8.87 -18.00
C GLN A 21 40.42 7.45 -17.66
N THR A 22 41.71 7.19 -17.88
CA THR A 22 42.34 5.85 -17.77
C THR A 22 42.92 5.51 -16.39
N LYS A 23 42.40 6.07 -15.30
CA LYS A 23 42.76 5.64 -13.93
C LYS A 23 41.53 5.60 -13.03
N LYS A 24 41.26 4.42 -12.43
CA LYS A 24 40.29 4.27 -11.34
C LYS A 24 40.77 5.10 -10.15
N THR A 25 40.14 6.23 -9.91
CA THR A 25 40.32 7.04 -8.71
C THR A 25 39.96 6.17 -7.51
N LYS A 26 40.95 5.75 -6.71
CA LYS A 26 40.68 5.39 -5.32
C LYS A 26 40.33 6.70 -4.63
N LEU A 27 39.15 6.79 -4.01
CA LEU A 27 38.89 7.89 -3.09
C LEU A 27 40.04 7.91 -2.08
N PRO A 28 40.70 9.06 -1.85
CA PRO A 28 41.53 9.17 -0.67
C PRO A 28 40.62 8.88 0.53
N GLU A 29 40.98 7.87 1.33
CA GLU A 29 40.50 7.76 2.69
C GLU A 29 41.05 9.00 3.40
N VAL A 30 40.21 10.03 3.49
CA VAL A 30 40.48 11.16 4.37
C VAL A 30 40.13 10.65 5.75
N ASP A 31 41.08 9.95 6.38
CA ASP A 31 41.11 9.85 7.83
C ASP A 31 41.36 11.27 8.34
N VAL A 32 40.27 11.92 8.71
CA VAL A 32 40.31 13.20 9.40
C VAL A 32 40.75 12.89 10.83
N ASP A 33 42.04 12.63 11.01
CA ASP A 33 42.71 12.83 12.30
C ASP A 33 42.79 14.35 12.50
N ILE A 34 41.71 14.91 13.05
CA ILE A 34 41.72 16.25 13.62
C ILE A 34 42.54 16.17 14.92
N ASP A 35 43.86 16.12 14.79
CA ASP A 35 44.75 16.68 15.80
C ASP A 35 44.84 18.19 15.52
N THR A 36 43.75 18.91 15.75
CA THR A 36 43.80 20.38 15.73
C THR A 36 44.52 20.84 16.98
N GLU A 37 45.79 21.22 16.83
CA GLU A 37 46.37 22.21 17.72
C GLU A 37 45.45 23.44 17.73
N ALA A 38 44.98 23.82 18.92
CA ALA A 38 44.04 24.92 19.08
C ALA A 38 44.61 26.19 18.43
N GLY A 39 43.95 26.67 17.38
CA GLY A 39 44.36 27.89 16.68
C GLY A 39 44.41 29.08 17.64
N GLN A 40 45.50 29.84 17.60
CA GLN A 40 45.64 31.04 18.42
C GLN A 40 44.60 32.08 18.02
N LEU A 41 43.71 32.40 18.96
CA LEU A 41 42.65 33.40 18.77
C LEU A 41 43.25 34.82 18.84
N PRO A 42 42.85 35.74 17.94
CA PRO A 42 43.30 37.13 17.98
C PRO A 42 42.76 37.86 19.24
N ALA A 43 43.63 38.58 19.93
CA ALA A 43 43.25 39.39 21.09
C ALA A 43 42.68 40.74 20.63
N PHE A 44 41.37 40.88 20.69
CA PHE A 44 40.69 42.17 20.62
C PHE A 44 40.29 42.56 22.03
N ASP A 45 40.87 43.63 22.56
CA ASP A 45 40.51 44.18 23.86
C ASP A 45 39.41 45.23 23.62
N VAL A 46 38.18 44.85 23.98
CA VAL A 46 37.01 45.71 23.79
C VAL A 46 36.31 45.83 25.14
N ASP A 47 36.30 47.04 25.70
CA ASP A 47 35.63 47.38 26.96
C ASP A 47 34.10 47.27 26.79
N TRP A 48 33.56 46.07 27.00
CA TRP A 48 32.12 45.80 27.12
C TRP A 48 31.74 45.58 28.58
N ALA A 49 30.45 45.76 28.90
CA ALA A 49 29.93 45.46 30.23
C ALA A 49 30.26 44.01 30.63
N GLU A 50 30.62 43.78 31.89
CA GLU A 50 30.98 42.46 32.42
C GLU A 50 29.80 41.48 32.25
N VAL A 51 29.88 40.58 31.27
CA VAL A 51 28.86 39.56 31.02
C VAL A 51 29.25 38.28 31.76
N ASN A 52 28.54 37.99 32.84
CA ASN A 52 28.71 36.76 33.60
C ASN A 52 27.95 35.61 32.91
N VAL A 53 28.67 34.77 32.18
CA VAL A 53 28.10 33.60 31.46
C VAL A 53 28.23 32.36 32.35
N GLY A 54 27.10 31.81 32.77
CA GLY A 54 27.03 30.60 33.59
C GLY A 54 25.82 29.77 33.25
N THR A 55 25.89 28.46 33.53
CA THR A 55 24.76 27.55 33.38
C THR A 55 23.91 27.56 34.64
N THR A 56 22.60 27.77 34.51
CA THR A 56 21.64 27.64 35.62
C THR A 56 20.72 26.45 35.40
N THR A 57 20.57 25.59 36.42
CA THR A 57 19.63 24.48 36.38
C THR A 57 18.23 25.01 36.68
N LYS A 58 17.33 24.97 35.68
CA LYS A 58 15.92 25.33 35.85
C LYS A 58 15.05 24.09 35.69
N MET A 59 14.13 23.88 36.63
CA MET A 59 13.06 22.89 36.48
C MET A 59 12.06 23.42 35.45
N VAL A 60 12.03 22.80 34.27
CA VAL A 60 11.08 23.13 33.20
C VAL A 60 10.08 21.99 33.11
N THR A 61 8.79 22.31 33.23
CA THR A 61 7.70 21.35 32.99
C THR A 61 7.59 21.08 31.50
N VAL A 62 8.11 19.93 31.07
CA VAL A 62 7.98 19.47 29.69
C VAL A 62 6.83 18.45 29.63
N PRO A 63 5.80 18.66 28.78
CA PRO A 63 4.71 17.70 28.65
C PRO A 63 5.27 16.38 28.11
N LYS A 64 5.07 15.30 28.86
CA LYS A 64 5.32 13.93 28.38
C LYS A 64 4.06 13.43 27.69
N VAL A 65 4.14 13.21 26.38
CA VAL A 65 3.08 12.53 25.62
C VAL A 65 3.21 11.04 25.90
N VAL A 66 2.25 10.47 26.63
CA VAL A 66 2.12 9.02 26.80
C VAL A 66 1.18 8.53 25.72
N VAL A 67 1.72 7.80 24.75
CA VAL A 67 0.89 7.12 23.74
C VAL A 67 0.49 5.77 24.36
N VAL A 68 -0.78 5.65 24.73
CA VAL A 68 -1.35 4.38 25.17
C VAL A 68 -1.94 3.70 23.94
N MET A 69 -1.37 2.57 23.55
CA MET A 69 -2.01 1.69 22.56
C MET A 69 -2.96 0.77 23.34
N GLU A 70 -4.24 0.81 23.01
CA GLU A 70 -5.24 -0.11 23.55
C GLU A 70 -5.43 -1.24 22.53
N GLU A 71 -5.14 -2.48 22.93
CA GLU A 71 -5.54 -3.67 22.19
C GLU A 71 -7.03 -3.88 22.45
N VAL A 72 -7.85 -3.64 21.43
CA VAL A 72 -9.29 -3.93 21.48
C VAL A 72 -9.50 -5.32 20.89
N GLU A 73 -10.10 -6.23 21.65
CA GLU A 73 -10.58 -7.50 21.10
C GLU A 73 -11.73 -7.21 20.13
N VAL A 74 -11.49 -7.43 18.84
CA VAL A 74 -12.50 -7.31 17.79
C VAL A 74 -12.89 -8.72 17.37
N GLU A 75 -14.18 -9.05 17.48
CA GLU A 75 -14.69 -10.34 17.01
C GLU A 75 -14.67 -10.37 15.47
N VAL A 76 -13.73 -11.14 14.92
CA VAL A 76 -13.67 -11.43 13.49
C VAL A 76 -14.28 -12.81 13.25
N PRO A 77 -15.24 -12.95 12.32
CA PRO A 77 -15.81 -14.26 12.00
C PRO A 77 -14.72 -15.19 11.47
N TYR A 78 -14.63 -16.38 12.06
CA TYR A 78 -13.73 -17.45 11.61
C TYR A 78 -14.53 -18.67 11.13
N VAL A 79 -13.97 -19.38 10.15
CA VAL A 79 -14.50 -20.64 9.62
C VAL A 79 -13.37 -21.67 9.69
N ASP A 80 -13.61 -22.86 10.24
CA ASP A 80 -12.66 -23.98 10.22
C ASP A 80 -13.20 -25.09 9.32
N VAL A 81 -12.43 -25.49 8.31
CA VAL A 81 -12.84 -26.51 7.34
C VAL A 81 -11.93 -27.72 7.43
N GLU A 82 -12.54 -28.88 7.69
CA GLU A 82 -11.91 -30.20 7.59
C GLU A 82 -12.33 -30.87 6.28
N MET A 83 -11.37 -31.16 5.40
CA MET A 83 -11.62 -31.90 4.16
C MET A 83 -11.34 -33.39 4.37
N PRO A 84 -12.18 -34.28 3.83
CA PRO A 84 -12.07 -35.72 4.06
C PRO A 84 -10.78 -36.35 3.51
N ASP A 85 -10.12 -35.72 2.54
CA ASP A 85 -8.88 -36.21 1.92
C ASP A 85 -7.60 -35.57 2.52
N ASP A 86 -7.73 -34.62 3.46
CA ASP A 86 -6.61 -33.93 4.12
C ASP A 86 -6.21 -34.62 5.43
N VAL A 87 -5.59 -35.78 5.29
CA VAL A 87 -5.11 -36.57 6.44
C VAL A 87 -3.83 -35.96 7.05
N ASP A 88 -3.09 -35.12 6.31
CA ASP A 88 -1.80 -34.51 6.71
C ASP A 88 -1.60 -33.05 6.21
N GLY A 89 -2.65 -32.37 5.73
CA GLY A 89 -2.54 -31.03 5.15
C GLY A 89 -2.24 -29.95 6.21
N GLU A 90 -1.15 -29.19 6.02
CA GLU A 90 -0.90 -27.97 6.81
C GLU A 90 -2.05 -26.97 6.56
N LYS A 91 -2.90 -26.78 7.57
CA LYS A 91 -3.92 -25.73 7.54
C LYS A 91 -3.24 -24.38 7.81
N GLU A 92 -3.55 -23.42 6.96
CA GLU A 92 -3.10 -22.05 7.17
C GLU A 92 -4.31 -21.13 7.35
N GLU A 93 -4.14 -20.15 8.24
CA GLU A 93 -5.12 -19.10 8.40
C GLU A 93 -5.03 -18.16 7.19
N GLN A 94 -6.09 -18.16 6.38
CA GLN A 94 -6.21 -17.33 5.20
C GLN A 94 -7.35 -16.30 5.37
N THR A 95 -7.08 -15.05 5.04
CA THR A 95 -8.10 -13.98 5.04
C THR A 95 -8.74 -13.87 3.67
N LEU A 96 -10.04 -14.14 3.60
CA LEU A 96 -10.85 -13.96 2.41
C LEU A 96 -11.39 -12.53 2.38
N MET A 97 -10.72 -11.66 1.62
CA MET A 97 -11.09 -10.24 1.52
C MET A 97 -11.73 -9.92 0.16
N VAL A 98 -12.84 -9.19 0.22
CA VAL A 98 -13.53 -8.62 -0.95
C VAL A 98 -13.54 -7.10 -0.82
N GLU A 99 -13.22 -6.41 -1.92
CA GLU A 99 -13.21 -4.94 -1.95
C GLU A 99 -13.90 -4.40 -3.22
N ALA A 100 -14.56 -3.26 -3.10
CA ALA A 100 -15.09 -2.53 -4.25
C ALA A 100 -14.82 -1.03 -4.12
N GLU A 101 -14.40 -0.38 -5.20
CA GLU A 101 -14.37 1.07 -5.30
C GLU A 101 -15.70 1.54 -5.90
N VAL A 102 -16.46 2.33 -5.14
CA VAL A 102 -17.76 2.85 -5.55
C VAL A 102 -17.73 4.38 -5.65
N SER A 103 -18.52 4.91 -6.58
CA SER A 103 -18.74 6.34 -6.80
C SER A 103 -20.23 6.67 -6.70
N ASP A 104 -20.56 7.96 -6.68
CA ASP A 104 -21.92 8.51 -6.72
C ASP A 104 -22.73 8.33 -5.44
N LYS A 105 -22.86 7.09 -4.97
CA LYS A 105 -23.54 6.72 -3.73
C LYS A 105 -22.69 5.78 -2.89
N GLU A 106 -22.88 5.86 -1.58
CA GLU A 106 -22.29 4.93 -0.64
C GLU A 106 -22.84 3.53 -0.93
N HIS A 107 -22.00 2.52 -0.76
CA HIS A 107 -22.41 1.13 -0.87
C HIS A 107 -21.88 0.38 0.34
N ALA A 108 -22.57 -0.68 0.74
CA ALA A 108 -22.06 -1.66 1.69
C ALA A 108 -21.69 -2.92 0.90
N ILE A 109 -20.55 -3.53 1.21
CA ILE A 109 -20.20 -4.84 0.70
C ILE A 109 -20.12 -5.81 1.87
N GLU A 110 -20.76 -6.97 1.74
CA GLU A 110 -20.79 -7.99 2.78
C GLU A 110 -20.64 -9.38 2.19
N ILE A 111 -19.77 -10.21 2.78
CA ILE A 111 -19.67 -11.63 2.46
C ILE A 111 -20.89 -12.33 3.08
N LYS A 112 -21.82 -12.75 2.22
CA LYS A 112 -23.05 -13.43 2.64
C LYS A 112 -22.86 -14.94 2.78
N GLU A 113 -22.07 -15.54 1.89
CA GLU A 113 -21.94 -16.98 1.83
C GLU A 113 -20.55 -17.42 1.35
N ILE A 114 -20.00 -18.46 1.96
CA ILE A 114 -18.81 -19.16 1.44
C ILE A 114 -19.19 -20.61 1.21
N ARG A 115 -18.89 -21.11 0.00
CA ARG A 115 -19.11 -22.51 -0.37
C ARG A 115 -17.80 -23.21 -0.72
N ALA A 116 -17.69 -24.48 -0.37
CA ALA A 116 -16.54 -25.31 -0.65
C ALA A 116 -16.94 -26.53 -1.49
N MET A 117 -16.07 -26.89 -2.44
CA MET A 117 -16.15 -28.15 -3.20
C MET A 117 -14.75 -28.60 -3.59
N ASN A 118 -14.34 -29.77 -3.10
CA ASN A 118 -13.00 -30.32 -3.33
C ASN A 118 -11.94 -29.25 -3.01
N ASN A 119 -11.07 -28.89 -3.97
CA ASN A 119 -10.05 -27.85 -3.82
C ASN A 119 -10.49 -26.44 -4.24
N ASN A 120 -11.79 -26.13 -4.23
CA ASN A 120 -12.33 -24.82 -4.66
C ASN A 120 -13.17 -24.17 -3.55
N LEU A 121 -12.95 -22.88 -3.35
CA LEU A 121 -13.77 -22.02 -2.52
C LEU A 121 -14.47 -20.98 -3.37
N ILE A 122 -15.75 -20.77 -3.08
CA ILE A 122 -16.58 -19.76 -3.69
C ILE A 122 -16.96 -18.78 -2.60
N VAL A 123 -16.49 -17.54 -2.70
CA VAL A 123 -16.86 -16.44 -1.82
C VAL A 123 -17.93 -15.62 -2.53
N ILE A 124 -19.11 -15.54 -1.91
CA ILE A 124 -20.27 -14.82 -2.43
C ILE A 124 -20.51 -13.62 -1.51
N SER A 125 -20.35 -12.44 -2.07
CA SER A 125 -20.62 -11.17 -1.38
C SER A 125 -21.75 -10.43 -2.06
N GLU A 126 -22.47 -9.60 -1.30
CA GLU A 126 -23.49 -8.70 -1.81
C GLU A 126 -22.98 -7.26 -1.74
N LEU A 127 -23.20 -6.49 -2.81
CA LEU A 127 -22.89 -5.07 -2.89
C LEU A 127 -24.21 -4.31 -2.95
N GLU A 128 -24.58 -3.68 -1.83
CA GLU A 128 -25.84 -2.95 -1.68
C GLU A 128 -25.60 -1.45 -1.81
N GLU A 129 -26.37 -0.78 -2.68
CA GLU A 129 -26.38 0.68 -2.79
C GLU A 129 -27.11 1.30 -1.59
N MET A 130 -26.48 2.27 -0.93
CA MET A 130 -27.04 3.01 0.18
C MET A 130 -27.66 4.35 -0.26
N THR A 131 -28.35 5.01 0.67
CA THR A 131 -29.07 6.26 0.39
C THR A 131 -28.17 7.50 0.38
N THR A 132 -26.97 7.42 0.97
CA THR A 132 -26.03 8.54 1.08
C THR A 132 -25.32 8.79 -0.25
N SER A 133 -25.34 10.02 -0.76
CA SER A 133 -24.56 10.39 -1.94
C SER A 133 -23.12 10.78 -1.59
N LEU A 134 -22.18 10.32 -2.42
CA LEU A 134 -20.76 10.63 -2.30
C LEU A 134 -20.34 11.87 -3.09
N GLY A 135 -21.22 12.38 -3.97
CA GLY A 135 -20.86 13.43 -4.94
C GLY A 135 -19.68 12.97 -5.79
N ASP A 136 -18.64 13.80 -5.88
CA ASP A 136 -17.41 13.49 -6.64
C ASP A 136 -16.42 12.59 -5.87
N LYS A 137 -16.74 12.21 -4.63
CA LYS A 137 -15.86 11.36 -3.82
C LYS A 137 -16.02 9.91 -4.21
N LYS A 138 -14.93 9.17 -4.04
CA LYS A 138 -14.90 7.72 -4.17
C LYS A 138 -14.55 7.12 -2.83
N ILE A 139 -15.20 6.01 -2.52
CA ILE A 139 -14.89 5.23 -1.32
C ILE A 139 -14.55 3.81 -1.73
N ARG A 140 -13.65 3.19 -0.96
CA ARG A 140 -13.41 1.76 -1.03
C ARG A 140 -14.17 1.12 0.13
N VAL A 141 -15.00 0.16 -0.19
CA VAL A 141 -15.73 -0.66 0.77
C VAL A 141 -15.15 -2.07 0.72
N SER A 142 -15.05 -2.71 1.87
CA SER A 142 -14.42 -4.02 1.98
C SER A 142 -15.05 -4.84 3.10
N ASP A 143 -15.06 -6.17 2.91
CA ASP A 143 -15.40 -7.12 3.94
C ASP A 143 -14.38 -8.28 3.95
N GLN A 144 -14.22 -8.89 5.12
CA GLN A 144 -13.25 -9.95 5.34
C GLN A 144 -13.82 -11.07 6.22
N VAL A 145 -13.50 -12.32 5.85
CA VAL A 145 -13.74 -13.50 6.68
C VAL A 145 -12.44 -14.27 6.79
N THR A 146 -12.08 -14.66 8.00
CA THR A 146 -10.90 -15.49 8.24
C THR A 146 -11.30 -16.96 8.12
N LEU A 147 -10.52 -17.74 7.37
CA LEU A 147 -10.75 -19.15 7.13
C LEU A 147 -9.48 -19.91 7.53
N ASN A 148 -9.61 -20.92 8.39
CA ASN A 148 -8.57 -21.89 8.65
C ASN A 148 -8.79 -23.11 7.76
N ALA A 149 -8.04 -23.20 6.67
CA ALA A 149 -8.18 -24.25 5.69
C ALA A 149 -6.85 -24.49 4.94
N PRO A 150 -6.68 -25.66 4.30
CA PRO A 150 -5.61 -25.90 3.32
C PRO A 150 -5.59 -24.86 2.20
N ASP A 151 -4.52 -24.86 1.39
CA ASP A 151 -4.44 -23.99 0.20
C ASP A 151 -5.50 -24.37 -0.85
N MET A 152 -6.36 -23.42 -1.19
CA MET A 152 -7.61 -23.63 -1.91
C MET A 152 -7.78 -22.64 -3.05
N ASN A 153 -8.36 -23.09 -4.17
CA ASN A 153 -8.63 -22.19 -5.30
C ASN A 153 -9.84 -21.30 -5.02
N VAL A 154 -9.60 -20.04 -4.67
CA VAL A 154 -10.67 -19.09 -4.32
C VAL A 154 -11.20 -18.34 -5.55
N LYS A 155 -12.52 -18.40 -5.75
CA LYS A 155 -13.26 -17.57 -6.72
C LYS A 155 -14.21 -16.65 -5.98
N TYR A 156 -14.30 -15.41 -6.45
CA TYR A 156 -15.06 -14.36 -5.81
C TYR A 156 -16.20 -13.90 -6.72
N TYR A 157 -17.40 -13.93 -6.18
CA TYR A 157 -18.62 -13.50 -6.84
C TYR A 157 -19.30 -12.41 -6.03
N VAL A 158 -19.68 -11.34 -6.71
CA VAL A 158 -20.39 -10.21 -6.12
C VAL A 158 -21.80 -10.19 -6.71
N ILE A 159 -22.81 -10.19 -5.86
CA ILE A 159 -24.19 -9.94 -6.23
C ILE A 159 -24.42 -8.44 -6.14
N GLY A 160 -24.86 -7.82 -7.24
CA GLY A 160 -25.09 -6.39 -7.33
C GLY A 160 -24.57 -5.78 -8.62
N GLU A 161 -24.82 -4.48 -8.79
CA GLU A 161 -24.37 -3.76 -9.97
C GLU A 161 -22.86 -3.54 -9.94
N ARG A 162 -22.22 -3.80 -11.09
CA ARG A 162 -20.77 -3.61 -11.21
C ARG A 162 -20.46 -2.11 -11.25
N PRO A 163 -19.60 -1.58 -10.36
CA PRO A 163 -19.18 -0.19 -10.43
C PRO A 163 -18.46 0.13 -11.76
N ASP A 164 -18.63 1.34 -12.29
CA ASP A 164 -18.12 1.72 -13.61
C ASP A 164 -16.59 1.59 -13.78
N ARG A 165 -15.83 1.64 -12.68
CA ARG A 165 -14.36 1.65 -12.68
C ARG A 165 -13.75 0.61 -11.76
N VAL A 166 -14.13 -0.66 -11.93
CA VAL A 166 -13.47 -1.76 -11.21
C VAL A 166 -12.10 -2.05 -11.84
N PHE A 167 -11.02 -1.65 -11.16
CA PHE A 167 -9.64 -2.02 -11.51
C PHE A 167 -9.35 -3.51 -11.24
N ASN A 168 -10.11 -4.10 -10.30
CA ASN A 168 -9.96 -5.49 -9.91
C ASN A 168 -10.80 -6.42 -10.81
N THR A 169 -10.13 -7.17 -11.68
CA THR A 169 -10.78 -8.16 -12.56
C THR A 169 -10.96 -9.54 -11.90
N LYS A 170 -10.52 -9.71 -10.65
CA LYS A 170 -10.68 -10.94 -9.85
C LYS A 170 -12.14 -11.25 -9.55
N TYR A 171 -12.99 -10.22 -9.47
CA TYR A 171 -14.39 -10.33 -9.08
C TYR A 171 -15.32 -10.42 -10.29
N LYS A 172 -16.25 -11.38 -10.24
CA LYS A 172 -17.32 -11.52 -11.24
C LYS A 172 -18.64 -11.11 -10.61
N TYR A 173 -19.37 -10.27 -11.33
CA TYR A 173 -20.64 -9.69 -10.86
C TYR A 173 -21.83 -10.45 -11.45
N TYR A 174 -22.88 -10.61 -10.65
CA TYR A 174 -24.17 -11.16 -11.05
C TYR A 174 -25.29 -10.27 -10.54
N SER A 175 -26.40 -10.23 -11.26
CA SER A 175 -27.58 -9.44 -10.87
C SER A 175 -28.21 -9.95 -9.59
N ASP A 176 -28.22 -11.26 -9.40
CA ASP A 176 -28.96 -11.92 -8.33
C ASP A 176 -28.38 -13.29 -8.00
N MET A 177 -28.71 -13.78 -6.81
CA MET A 177 -28.25 -15.06 -6.29
C MET A 177 -28.73 -16.26 -7.11
N ASN A 178 -29.91 -16.18 -7.73
CA ASN A 178 -30.47 -17.30 -8.49
C ASN A 178 -29.65 -17.55 -9.76
N THR A 179 -29.31 -16.48 -10.49
CA THR A 179 -28.44 -16.54 -11.66
C THR A 179 -27.07 -17.13 -11.31
N LEU A 180 -26.54 -16.80 -10.14
CA LEU A 180 -25.30 -17.39 -9.64
C LEU A 180 -25.46 -18.89 -9.34
N ASN A 181 -26.54 -19.27 -8.65
CA ASN A 181 -26.82 -20.66 -8.28
C ASN A 181 -27.00 -21.56 -9.51
N GLU A 182 -27.73 -21.10 -10.54
CA GLU A 182 -27.90 -21.83 -11.80
C GLU A 182 -26.55 -22.13 -12.47
N LYS A 183 -25.59 -21.22 -12.35
CA LYS A 183 -24.25 -21.37 -12.93
C LYS A 183 -23.33 -22.26 -12.11
N LEU A 184 -23.46 -22.23 -10.77
CA LEU A 184 -22.63 -23.04 -9.88
C LEU A 184 -23.12 -24.48 -9.76
N GLY A 185 -24.42 -24.71 -9.96
CA GLY A 185 -25.05 -26.00 -9.65
C GLY A 185 -25.15 -26.23 -8.14
N ASN A 186 -25.51 -27.45 -7.76
CA ASN A 186 -25.84 -27.82 -6.38
C ASN A 186 -24.73 -28.60 -5.65
N ASP A 187 -23.54 -28.72 -6.25
CA ASP A 187 -22.48 -29.59 -5.74
C ASP A 187 -21.60 -28.93 -4.67
N TYR A 188 -21.74 -27.62 -4.48
CA TYR A 188 -20.99 -26.88 -3.48
C TYR A 188 -21.65 -26.96 -2.11
N LYS A 189 -20.86 -27.30 -1.09
CA LYS A 189 -21.31 -27.30 0.31
C LYS A 189 -21.14 -25.90 0.91
N VAL A 190 -22.19 -25.38 1.53
CA VAL A 190 -22.13 -24.13 2.30
C VAL A 190 -21.33 -24.37 3.57
N ILE A 191 -20.28 -23.57 3.78
CA ILE A 191 -19.40 -23.62 4.97
C ILE A 191 -19.51 -22.36 5.82
N TYR A 192 -20.06 -21.28 5.27
CA TYR A 192 -20.32 -20.03 5.96
C TYR A 192 -21.56 -19.37 5.38
N THR A 193 -22.38 -18.77 6.25
CA THR A 193 -23.54 -17.96 5.90
C THR A 193 -23.72 -16.87 6.95
N LYS A 194 -24.12 -15.67 6.53
CA LYS A 194 -24.40 -14.53 7.40
C LYS A 194 -25.83 -14.03 7.23
#